data_AF-A0A2N1UNA0-F1
#
_entry.id   AF-A0A2N1UNA0-F1
#
_cell.length_a   1.000
_cell.length_b   1.000
_cell.length_c   1.000
_cell.angle_alpha   90.00
_cell.angle_beta   90.00
_cell.angle_gamma   90.00
#
_symmetry.space_group_name_H-M   'P 1'
#
loop_
_entity.id
_entity.type
_entity.pdbx_description
1 polymer ?
#
loop_
_entity_poly.entity_id
_entity_poly.type
_entity_poly.pdbx_seq_one_letter_code
_entity_poly.pdbx_strand_id
1 'polypeptide(L)'
;MNCFSINIKNTKVILALGAESDGNFSIYLNNKIYFSCSFGDLLDEEKYQNFQKFVLDFFKKNKIKPDIILTDLHPLYKTTIWGKELSQKFKAKHIQVQHHIAHIFSTIGEKIIIENCKLKIENCIGISCDGTGYGLDGKIWGGEIFKFKVKSLKLKVIERVAHLENQIMIGGDLAVKEPARMLIAILDKFSMDSISLLQAFNFQFSNKKEFIFSFVKKYYTRNQFELLYNQFKQNFNCQETSSTGRILDAVSVLLEFCKNERNYKHEPIDLLEKNSCVPCGMGSGFGACVEPCQTIQDSKFILQTTYLFEYLINNLHRDKKRLATIAQLYIAQGLYEIIKNLKPKNYNLKIIFFAGGMANNKIISSYLKSKGVYINTKIPSGDAGLSFGQIVFYLFNF
;
A
#
# COMPACT_ATOMS: atom_id res chain seq x y z
N MET A 1 -25.16 -6.16 -7.10
CA MET A 1 -23.77 -6.66 -7.29
C MET A 1 -23.43 -6.53 -8.75
N ASN A 2 -22.22 -6.06 -9.07
CA ASN A 2 -21.73 -6.06 -10.45
C ASN A 2 -21.32 -7.48 -10.83
N CYS A 3 -21.52 -7.86 -12.10
CA CYS A 3 -21.20 -9.19 -12.59
C CYS A 3 -20.15 -9.10 -13.70
N PHE A 4 -19.05 -9.83 -13.53
CA PHE A 4 -17.96 -9.88 -14.49
C PHE A 4 -17.76 -11.30 -15.01
N SER A 5 -17.77 -11.49 -16.33
CA SER A 5 -17.46 -12.78 -16.95
C SER A 5 -15.95 -12.97 -17.04
N ILE A 6 -15.45 -14.10 -16.55
CA ILE A 6 -14.04 -14.49 -16.63
C ILE A 6 -13.93 -15.88 -17.25
N ASN A 7 -13.16 -16.03 -18.33
CA ASN A 7 -13.08 -17.29 -19.06
C ASN A 7 -12.03 -18.25 -18.45
N ILE A 8 -12.03 -18.38 -17.12
CA ILE A 8 -11.19 -19.32 -16.37
C ILE A 8 -12.13 -20.34 -15.76
N LYS A 9 -12.07 -21.59 -16.25
CA LYS A 9 -13.00 -22.64 -15.82
C LYS A 9 -12.64 -23.12 -14.41
N ASN A 10 -13.60 -22.99 -13.50
CA ASN A 10 -13.57 -23.61 -12.18
C ASN A 10 -15.00 -24.03 -11.80
N THR A 11 -15.16 -25.24 -11.28
CA THR A 11 -16.46 -25.81 -10.91
C THR A 11 -16.88 -25.46 -9.48
N LYS A 12 -15.96 -24.94 -8.67
CA LYS A 12 -16.20 -24.61 -7.27
C LYS A 12 -16.84 -23.23 -7.10
N VAL A 13 -17.72 -23.11 -6.12
CA VAL A 13 -18.26 -21.84 -5.64
C VAL A 13 -17.27 -21.24 -4.64
N ILE A 14 -16.78 -20.04 -4.92
CA ILE A 14 -15.73 -19.40 -4.11
C ILE A 14 -16.29 -18.11 -3.54
N LEU A 15 -16.19 -17.95 -2.22
CA LEU A 15 -16.46 -16.71 -1.50
C LEU A 15 -15.15 -16.02 -1.17
N ALA A 16 -15.03 -14.73 -1.43
CA ALA A 16 -13.93 -13.89 -0.97
C ALA A 16 -14.48 -12.76 -0.11
N LEU A 17 -13.93 -12.60 1.10
CA LEU A 17 -14.44 -11.66 2.10
C LEU A 17 -13.72 -10.30 2.14
N GLY A 18 -12.65 -10.12 1.36
CA GLY A 18 -11.95 -8.83 1.24
C GLY A 18 -11.25 -8.39 2.53
N ALA A 19 -11.01 -7.08 2.63
CA ALA A 19 -10.44 -6.42 3.81
C ALA A 19 -11.54 -6.01 4.80
N GLU A 20 -11.15 -5.63 6.03
CA GLU A 20 -12.10 -5.06 6.99
C GLU A 20 -12.30 -3.56 6.85
N SER A 21 -11.26 -2.81 6.45
CA SER A 21 -11.30 -1.34 6.50
C SER A 21 -12.12 -0.67 5.38
N ASP A 22 -12.44 -1.43 4.32
CA ASP A 22 -13.39 -1.06 3.26
C ASP A 22 -14.06 -2.34 2.75
N GLY A 23 -14.97 -2.85 3.58
CA GLY A 23 -15.58 -4.17 3.47
C GLY A 23 -16.33 -4.37 2.18
N ASN A 24 -15.99 -5.43 1.46
CA ASN A 24 -16.69 -5.88 0.27
C ASN A 24 -16.46 -7.39 0.12
N PHE A 25 -17.36 -8.06 -0.58
CA PHE A 25 -17.21 -9.49 -0.87
C PHE A 25 -17.40 -9.77 -2.35
N SER A 26 -16.77 -10.85 -2.79
CA SER A 26 -16.93 -11.36 -4.14
C SER A 26 -17.33 -12.82 -4.10
N ILE A 27 -18.13 -13.25 -5.07
CA ILE A 27 -18.50 -14.65 -5.23
C ILE A 27 -18.22 -15.07 -6.66
N TYR A 28 -17.48 -16.16 -6.82
CA TYR A 28 -17.28 -16.80 -8.11
C TYR A 28 -18.28 -17.96 -8.25
N LEU A 29 -19.04 -17.94 -9.34
CA LEU A 29 -20.02 -18.95 -9.68
C LEU A 29 -20.17 -19.01 -11.21
N ASN A 30 -20.07 -20.20 -11.81
CA ASN A 30 -20.31 -20.43 -13.24
C ASN A 30 -19.53 -19.47 -14.17
N ASN A 31 -18.21 -19.34 -13.97
CA ASN A 31 -17.33 -18.47 -14.75
C ASN A 31 -17.67 -16.97 -14.65
N LYS A 32 -18.38 -16.57 -13.59
CA LYS A 32 -18.74 -15.18 -13.31
C LYS A 32 -18.28 -14.81 -11.90
N ILE A 33 -17.79 -13.57 -11.76
CA ILE A 33 -17.48 -12.95 -10.48
C ILE A 33 -18.59 -11.94 -10.17
N TYR A 34 -19.33 -12.20 -9.10
CA TYR A 34 -20.30 -11.29 -8.52
C TYR A 34 -19.59 -10.46 -7.46
N PHE A 35 -19.47 -9.15 -7.70
CA PHE A 35 -18.76 -8.21 -6.85
C PHE A 35 -19.75 -7.29 -6.11
N SER A 36 -19.65 -7.22 -4.79
CA SER A 36 -20.53 -6.38 -3.97
C SER A 36 -20.19 -4.88 -4.11
N CYS A 37 -21.10 -4.03 -3.68
CA CYS A 37 -20.73 -2.66 -3.32
C CYS A 37 -19.89 -2.67 -2.04
N SER A 38 -19.22 -1.55 -1.75
CA SER A 38 -18.59 -1.33 -0.45
C SER A 38 -19.65 -1.21 0.65
N PHE A 39 -19.36 -1.79 1.81
CA PHE A 39 -20.09 -1.64 3.06
C PHE A 39 -19.41 -0.62 4.00
N GLY A 40 -18.27 -0.04 3.58
CA GLY A 40 -17.44 0.83 4.40
C GLY A 40 -16.60 0.07 5.43
N ASP A 41 -16.15 0.77 6.46
CA ASP A 41 -15.32 0.20 7.52
C ASP A 41 -16.11 -0.81 8.38
N LEU A 42 -15.71 -2.08 8.36
CA LEU A 42 -16.35 -3.18 9.09
C LEU A 42 -15.98 -3.21 10.58
N LEU A 43 -15.12 -2.31 11.06
CA LEU A 43 -14.97 -2.11 12.50
C LEU A 43 -16.26 -1.57 13.13
N ASP A 44 -17.04 -0.81 12.36
CA ASP A 44 -18.40 -0.40 12.70
C ASP A 44 -19.33 -1.63 12.69
N GLU A 45 -19.95 -1.90 13.84
CA GLU A 45 -20.71 -3.12 14.06
C GLU A 45 -21.98 -3.18 13.21
N GLU A 46 -22.63 -2.05 12.92
CA GLU A 46 -23.83 -2.01 12.08
C GLU A 46 -23.47 -2.40 10.63
N LYS A 47 -22.37 -1.83 10.10
CA LYS A 47 -21.87 -2.16 8.76
C LYS A 47 -21.45 -3.61 8.67
N TYR A 48 -20.83 -4.14 9.72
CA TYR A 48 -20.41 -5.53 9.79
C TYR A 48 -21.59 -6.51 9.77
N GLN A 49 -22.63 -6.27 10.58
CA GLN A 49 -23.83 -7.09 10.58
C GLN A 49 -24.55 -7.07 9.22
N ASN A 50 -24.64 -5.89 8.60
CA ASN A 50 -25.18 -5.73 7.26
C ASN A 50 -24.36 -6.53 6.24
N PHE A 51 -23.04 -6.42 6.27
CA PHE A 51 -22.14 -7.20 5.43
C PHE A 51 -22.39 -8.72 5.57
N GLN A 52 -22.44 -9.22 6.81
CA GLN A 52 -22.67 -10.65 7.08
C GLN A 52 -24.02 -11.13 6.54
N LYS A 53 -25.07 -10.34 6.78
CA LYS A 53 -26.43 -10.63 6.30
C LYS A 53 -26.48 -10.73 4.78
N PHE A 54 -25.87 -9.79 4.06
CA PHE A 54 -25.87 -9.78 2.59
C PHE A 54 -25.15 -10.99 1.99
N VAL A 55 -24.02 -11.40 2.57
CA VAL A 55 -23.30 -12.62 2.17
C VAL A 55 -24.19 -13.85 2.37
N LEU A 56 -24.77 -14.03 3.56
CA LEU A 56 -25.62 -15.19 3.87
C LEU A 56 -26.90 -15.23 3.02
N ASP A 57 -27.51 -14.07 2.78
CA ASP A 57 -28.70 -13.93 1.93
C ASP A 57 -28.39 -14.31 0.49
N PHE A 58 -27.20 -14.01 -0.03
CA PHE A 58 -26.80 -14.43 -1.38
C PHE A 58 -26.81 -15.95 -1.50
N PHE A 59 -26.20 -16.68 -0.58
CA PHE A 59 -26.18 -18.15 -0.59
C PHE A 59 -27.57 -18.74 -0.42
N LYS A 60 -28.37 -18.18 0.52
CA LYS A 60 -29.73 -18.64 0.79
C LYS A 60 -30.65 -18.48 -0.43
N LYS A 61 -30.65 -17.29 -1.05
CA LYS A 61 -31.49 -16.99 -2.22
C LYS A 61 -31.16 -17.86 -3.43
N ASN A 62 -29.88 -18.11 -3.66
CA ASN A 62 -29.42 -18.92 -4.79
C ASN A 62 -29.39 -20.44 -4.49
N LYS A 63 -29.72 -20.86 -3.26
CA LYS A 63 -29.69 -22.26 -2.80
C LYS A 63 -28.34 -22.95 -3.05
N ILE A 64 -27.25 -22.21 -2.90
CA ILE A 64 -25.87 -22.69 -3.07
C ILE A 64 -25.09 -22.56 -1.76
N LYS A 65 -23.94 -23.21 -1.69
CA LYS A 65 -22.99 -23.14 -0.57
C LYS A 65 -21.59 -22.87 -1.11
N PRO A 66 -20.72 -22.18 -0.36
CA PRO A 66 -19.33 -22.00 -0.78
C PRO A 66 -18.56 -23.30 -0.60
N ASP A 67 -17.77 -23.67 -1.61
CA ASP A 67 -16.77 -24.76 -1.50
C ASP A 67 -15.45 -24.23 -0.92
N ILE A 68 -15.18 -22.94 -1.14
CA ILE A 68 -13.95 -22.25 -0.77
C ILE A 68 -14.26 -20.88 -0.21
N ILE A 69 -13.57 -20.52 0.85
CA ILE A 69 -13.64 -19.20 1.48
C ILE A 69 -12.25 -18.59 1.51
N LEU A 70 -12.13 -17.41 0.91
CA LEU A 70 -10.91 -16.61 0.83
C LEU A 70 -11.00 -15.43 1.79
N THR A 71 -9.93 -15.21 2.55
CA THR A 71 -9.79 -14.06 3.45
C THR A 71 -8.42 -13.41 3.29
N ASP A 72 -8.24 -12.24 3.89
CA ASP A 72 -6.91 -11.68 4.05
C ASP A 72 -6.01 -12.59 4.90
N LEU A 73 -4.71 -12.38 4.79
CA LEU A 73 -3.69 -13.02 5.60
C LEU A 73 -3.70 -12.47 7.04
N HIS A 74 -4.16 -11.23 7.25
CA HIS A 74 -4.20 -10.63 8.57
C HIS A 74 -5.06 -11.47 9.54
N PRO A 75 -4.48 -12.01 10.62
CA PRO A 75 -5.15 -13.01 11.46
C PRO A 75 -6.26 -12.43 12.33
N LEU A 76 -6.19 -11.13 12.66
CA LEU A 76 -7.13 -10.47 13.56
C LEU A 76 -8.26 -9.72 12.84
N TYR A 77 -8.31 -9.74 11.51
CA TYR A 77 -9.40 -9.06 10.79
C TYR A 77 -10.74 -9.73 11.11
N LYS A 78 -11.79 -8.93 11.33
CA LYS A 78 -13.16 -9.45 11.54
C LYS A 78 -13.57 -10.39 10.39
N THR A 79 -13.23 -10.02 9.15
CA THR A 79 -13.49 -10.85 7.95
C THR A 79 -12.72 -12.17 7.96
N THR A 80 -11.48 -12.20 8.46
CA THR A 80 -10.67 -13.41 8.59
C THR A 80 -11.23 -14.36 9.65
N ILE A 81 -11.55 -13.82 10.83
CA ILE A 81 -12.14 -14.59 11.93
C ILE A 81 -13.46 -15.22 11.48
N TRP A 82 -14.34 -14.42 10.88
CA TRP A 82 -15.63 -14.92 10.39
C TRP A 82 -15.50 -15.88 9.21
N GLY A 83 -14.56 -15.66 8.30
CA GLY A 83 -14.29 -16.59 7.22
C GLY A 83 -13.87 -17.98 7.72
N LYS A 84 -13.11 -18.04 8.82
CA LYS A 84 -12.76 -19.29 9.50
C LYS A 84 -14.00 -19.98 10.08
N GLU A 85 -14.87 -19.24 10.77
CA GLU A 85 -16.13 -19.78 11.31
C GLU A 85 -17.06 -20.30 10.20
N LEU A 86 -17.22 -19.52 9.12
CA LEU A 86 -18.01 -19.92 7.95
C LEU A 86 -17.45 -21.19 7.30
N SER A 87 -16.13 -21.33 7.25
CA SER A 87 -15.49 -22.50 6.65
C SER A 87 -15.85 -23.78 7.39
N GLN A 88 -15.90 -23.74 8.72
CA GLN A 88 -16.34 -24.84 9.56
C GLN A 88 -17.83 -25.12 9.37
N LYS A 89 -18.66 -24.07 9.37
CA LYS A 89 -20.13 -24.17 9.18
C LYS A 89 -20.52 -24.81 7.85
N PHE A 90 -19.87 -24.40 6.76
CA PHE A 90 -20.17 -24.90 5.41
C PHE A 90 -19.33 -26.10 4.99
N LYS A 91 -18.39 -26.56 5.84
CA LYS A 91 -17.37 -27.56 5.49
C LYS A 91 -16.57 -27.16 4.22
N ALA A 92 -16.31 -25.86 4.09
CA ALA A 92 -15.59 -25.26 2.98
C ALA A 92 -14.09 -25.19 3.28
N LYS A 93 -13.25 -25.17 2.23
CA LYS A 93 -11.81 -24.96 2.40
C LYS A 93 -11.53 -23.47 2.66
N HIS A 94 -10.89 -23.15 3.78
CA HIS A 94 -10.42 -21.80 4.08
C HIS A 94 -9.01 -21.58 3.52
N ILE A 95 -8.81 -20.50 2.76
CA ILE A 95 -7.52 -20.12 2.19
C ILE A 95 -7.29 -18.63 2.44
N GLN A 96 -6.11 -18.30 2.95
CA GLN A 96 -5.71 -16.91 3.13
C GLN A 96 -4.93 -16.41 1.91
N VAL A 97 -5.17 -15.16 1.54
CA VAL A 97 -4.51 -14.48 0.42
C VAL A 97 -3.82 -13.24 0.95
N GLN A 98 -2.56 -13.04 0.58
CA GLN A 98 -1.80 -11.88 1.02
C GLN A 98 -2.35 -10.59 0.38
N HIS A 99 -2.48 -9.55 1.20
CA HIS A 99 -3.14 -8.29 0.90
C HIS A 99 -2.64 -7.60 -0.39
N HIS A 100 -1.33 -7.37 -0.50
CA HIS A 100 -0.72 -6.66 -1.62
C HIS A 100 -0.80 -7.46 -2.93
N ILE A 101 -0.67 -8.79 -2.83
CA ILE A 101 -0.89 -9.71 -3.94
C ILE A 101 -2.35 -9.61 -4.40
N ALA A 102 -3.33 -9.64 -3.48
CA ALA A 102 -4.74 -9.48 -3.84
C ALA A 102 -5.00 -8.15 -4.56
N HIS A 103 -4.42 -7.03 -4.12
CA HIS A 103 -4.50 -5.74 -4.84
C HIS A 103 -4.01 -5.87 -6.29
N ILE A 104 -2.83 -6.43 -6.50
CA ILE A 104 -2.24 -6.60 -7.84
C ILE A 104 -3.13 -7.51 -8.70
N PHE A 105 -3.63 -8.61 -8.14
CA PHE A 105 -4.48 -9.54 -8.86
C PHE A 105 -5.87 -8.96 -9.17
N SER A 106 -6.35 -8.02 -8.36
CA SER A 106 -7.53 -7.22 -8.71
C SER A 106 -7.28 -6.45 -10.01
N THR A 107 -6.09 -5.88 -10.14
CA THR A 107 -5.69 -5.14 -11.33
C THR A 107 -5.45 -5.99 -12.57
N ILE A 108 -4.82 -7.15 -12.38
CA ILE A 108 -4.68 -8.16 -13.42
C ILE A 108 -6.06 -8.63 -13.91
N GLY A 109 -6.98 -8.90 -12.99
CA GLY A 109 -8.33 -9.39 -13.31
C GLY A 109 -9.14 -8.42 -14.14
N GLU A 110 -9.16 -7.14 -13.77
CA GLU A 110 -9.83 -6.10 -14.56
C GLU A 110 -9.29 -6.06 -15.99
N LYS A 111 -7.96 -6.05 -16.13
CA LYS A 111 -7.30 -6.00 -17.44
C LYS A 111 -7.66 -7.21 -18.31
N ILE A 112 -7.70 -8.41 -17.72
CA ILE A 112 -8.10 -9.65 -18.41
C ILE A 112 -9.54 -9.54 -18.93
N ILE A 113 -10.46 -9.01 -18.12
CA ILE A 113 -11.86 -8.83 -18.52
C ILE A 113 -11.97 -7.84 -19.67
N ILE A 114 -11.28 -6.70 -19.61
CA ILE A 114 -11.29 -5.68 -20.67
C ILE A 114 -10.76 -6.25 -21.99
N GLU A 115 -9.74 -7.10 -21.95
CA GLU A 115 -9.17 -7.74 -23.14
C GLU A 115 -9.89 -9.04 -23.55
N ASN A 116 -11.09 -9.28 -23.04
CA ASN A 116 -11.90 -10.47 -23.34
C ASN A 116 -11.12 -11.78 -23.14
N CYS A 117 -10.30 -11.85 -22.10
CA CYS A 117 -9.46 -13.00 -21.74
C CYS A 117 -8.43 -13.41 -22.82
N LYS A 118 -8.11 -12.53 -23.77
CA LYS A 118 -7.07 -12.78 -24.80
C LYS A 118 -5.66 -12.43 -24.31
N LEU A 119 -5.55 -11.76 -23.17
CA LEU A 119 -4.27 -11.28 -22.66
C LEU A 119 -3.35 -12.43 -22.26
N LYS A 120 -2.16 -12.48 -22.87
CA LYS A 120 -1.09 -13.41 -22.48
C LYS A 120 -0.22 -12.78 -21.39
N ILE A 121 -0.57 -13.03 -20.14
CA ILE A 121 0.25 -12.69 -18.98
C ILE A 121 1.22 -13.84 -18.74
N GLU A 122 2.51 -13.60 -18.99
CA GLU A 122 3.57 -14.60 -18.75
C GLU A 122 4.55 -14.12 -17.69
N ASN A 123 5.10 -12.91 -17.89
CA ASN A 123 5.97 -12.26 -16.94
C ASN A 123 5.42 -10.86 -16.70
N CYS A 124 4.98 -10.59 -15.48
CA CYS A 124 4.49 -9.28 -15.08
C CYS A 124 5.14 -8.82 -13.77
N ILE A 125 5.14 -7.50 -13.60
CA ILE A 125 5.51 -6.85 -12.36
C ILE A 125 4.26 -6.15 -11.82
N GLY A 126 4.02 -6.30 -10.52
CA GLY A 126 3.00 -5.55 -9.81
C GLY A 126 3.65 -4.68 -8.75
N ILE A 127 3.31 -3.40 -8.77
CA ILE A 127 3.59 -2.44 -7.71
C ILE A 127 2.34 -2.40 -6.82
N SER A 128 2.51 -2.55 -5.51
CA SER A 128 1.43 -2.37 -4.55
C SER A 128 1.84 -1.33 -3.51
N CYS A 129 1.14 -0.19 -3.49
CA CYS A 129 1.39 0.86 -2.52
C CYS A 129 0.11 1.16 -1.72
N ASP A 130 0.23 1.08 -0.40
CA ASP A 130 -0.90 1.19 0.52
C ASP A 130 -0.48 1.79 1.88
N GLY A 131 -1.46 2.03 2.74
CA GLY A 131 -1.26 2.44 4.13
C GLY A 131 -0.82 1.29 5.03
N THR A 132 -1.50 0.14 4.99
CA THR A 132 -1.17 -0.97 5.87
C THR A 132 -1.62 -2.27 5.22
N GLY A 133 -0.72 -3.24 5.07
CA GLY A 133 -1.10 -4.61 4.80
C GLY A 133 -0.16 -5.60 5.49
N TYR A 134 -0.70 -6.75 5.87
CA TYR A 134 0.04 -7.76 6.62
C TYR A 134 1.11 -8.42 5.71
N GLY A 135 2.37 -8.31 6.12
CA GLY A 135 3.50 -8.93 5.44
C GLY A 135 3.65 -10.41 5.77
N LEU A 136 4.29 -11.17 4.88
CA LEU A 136 4.60 -12.59 5.11
C LEU A 136 5.66 -12.79 6.21
N ASP A 137 6.42 -11.74 6.52
CA ASP A 137 7.45 -11.67 7.55
C ASP A 137 6.94 -11.07 8.88
N GLY A 138 5.61 -10.86 8.99
CA GLY A 138 4.99 -10.22 10.15
C GLY A 138 5.19 -8.70 10.22
N LYS A 139 5.88 -8.09 9.24
CA LYS A 139 6.03 -6.63 9.14
C LYS A 139 4.84 -5.99 8.45
N ILE A 140 4.72 -4.67 8.55
CA ILE A 140 3.66 -3.92 7.88
C ILE A 140 4.15 -3.50 6.49
N TRP A 141 3.54 -4.03 5.44
CA TRP A 141 3.89 -3.67 4.07
C TRP A 141 3.00 -2.54 3.55
N GLY A 142 3.43 -1.90 2.46
CA GLY A 142 2.65 -0.86 1.77
C GLY A 142 3.41 -0.10 0.70
N GLY A 143 4.52 -0.64 0.20
CA GLY A 143 5.34 -0.02 -0.83
C GLY A 143 6.19 -1.06 -1.52
N GLU A 144 5.53 -2.07 -2.09
CA GLU A 144 6.13 -3.32 -2.52
C GLU A 144 6.17 -3.47 -4.04
N ILE A 145 7.18 -4.16 -4.56
CA ILE A 145 7.23 -4.62 -5.94
C ILE A 145 7.33 -6.14 -5.96
N PHE A 146 6.40 -6.76 -6.66
CA PHE A 146 6.36 -8.20 -6.87
C PHE A 146 6.59 -8.55 -8.34
N LYS A 147 7.32 -9.63 -8.54
CA LYS A 147 7.50 -10.29 -9.83
C LYS A 147 6.65 -11.54 -9.86
N PHE A 148 5.89 -11.70 -10.93
CA PHE A 148 5.05 -12.87 -11.16
C PHE A 148 5.45 -13.57 -12.44
N LYS A 149 5.51 -14.89 -12.37
CA LYS A 149 5.62 -15.77 -13.54
C LYS A 149 4.35 -16.59 -13.65
N VAL A 150 3.62 -16.40 -14.74
CA VAL A 150 2.40 -17.09 -15.08
C VAL A 150 2.66 -17.92 -16.34
N LYS A 151 2.16 -19.16 -16.38
CA LYS A 151 2.19 -20.00 -17.58
C LYS A 151 0.82 -20.63 -17.78
N SER A 152 0.19 -20.38 -18.92
CA SER A 152 -1.16 -20.86 -19.23
C SER A 152 -2.18 -20.55 -18.13
N LEU A 153 -2.21 -19.28 -17.68
CA LEU A 153 -3.03 -18.77 -16.57
C LEU A 153 -2.78 -19.44 -15.21
N LYS A 154 -1.71 -20.22 -15.06
CA LYS A 154 -1.27 -20.78 -13.79
C LYS A 154 -0.06 -20.04 -13.24
N LEU A 155 -0.16 -19.59 -12.00
CA LEU A 155 0.92 -18.95 -11.28
C LEU A 155 2.01 -19.98 -10.96
N LYS A 156 3.27 -19.62 -11.23
CA LYS A 156 4.45 -20.48 -11.02
C LYS A 156 5.42 -19.88 -10.02
N VAL A 157 5.59 -18.57 -10.05
CA VAL A 157 6.50 -17.86 -9.15
C VAL A 157 5.82 -16.57 -8.72
N ILE A 158 5.92 -16.28 -7.43
CA ILE A 158 5.66 -14.98 -6.83
C ILE A 158 6.88 -14.63 -6.01
N GLU A 159 7.47 -13.48 -6.26
CA GLU A 159 8.66 -13.04 -5.58
C GLU A 159 8.54 -11.56 -5.22
N ARG A 160 8.77 -11.22 -3.95
CA ARG A 160 8.94 -9.84 -3.50
C ARG A 160 10.35 -9.39 -3.85
N VAL A 161 10.47 -8.54 -4.87
CA VAL A 161 11.76 -8.15 -5.48
C VAL A 161 12.24 -6.77 -5.07
N ALA A 162 11.34 -5.92 -4.56
CA ALA A 162 11.71 -4.63 -4.01
C ALA A 162 10.70 -4.11 -3.00
N HIS A 163 11.12 -3.16 -2.18
CA HIS A 163 10.23 -2.43 -1.28
C HIS A 163 10.77 -1.05 -0.90
N LEU A 164 9.94 -0.21 -0.27
CA LEU A 164 10.42 0.99 0.42
C LEU A 164 11.25 0.60 1.64
N GLU A 165 12.24 1.42 1.97
CA GLU A 165 13.01 1.30 3.21
C GLU A 165 12.09 1.16 4.43
N ASN A 166 12.31 0.14 5.25
CA ASN A 166 11.52 -0.07 6.46
C ASN A 166 11.77 1.04 7.46
N GLN A 167 10.72 1.73 7.88
CA GLN A 167 10.72 2.71 8.96
C GLN A 167 10.03 2.16 10.20
N ILE A 168 10.22 2.81 11.36
CA ILE A 168 9.64 2.34 12.62
C ILE A 168 8.38 3.13 12.98
N MET A 169 7.30 2.39 13.23
CA MET A 169 6.04 2.88 13.80
C MET A 169 6.10 2.83 15.32
N ILE A 170 6.35 3.97 15.96
CA ILE A 170 6.39 4.07 17.43
C ILE A 170 4.96 3.96 17.99
N GLY A 171 4.64 2.85 18.65
CA GLY A 171 3.32 2.62 19.25
C GLY A 171 2.26 2.07 18.28
N GLY A 172 2.65 1.48 17.15
CA GLY A 172 1.73 0.82 16.21
C GLY A 172 0.66 1.76 15.66
N ASP A 173 -0.61 1.44 15.91
CA ASP A 173 -1.77 2.24 15.45
C ASP A 173 -1.74 3.69 15.94
N LEU A 174 -1.05 3.98 17.06
CA LEU A 174 -0.84 5.36 17.49
C LEU A 174 -0.01 6.15 16.49
N ALA A 175 0.96 5.53 15.79
CA ALA A 175 1.72 6.20 14.73
C ALA A 175 0.87 6.47 13.48
N VAL A 176 -0.23 5.75 13.30
CA VAL A 176 -1.21 6.03 12.24
C VAL A 176 -2.07 7.25 12.62
N LYS A 177 -2.45 7.37 13.90
CA LYS A 177 -3.24 8.50 14.42
C LYS A 177 -2.43 9.78 14.61
N GLU A 178 -1.16 9.65 15.01
CA GLU A 178 -0.22 10.73 15.28
C GLU A 178 1.04 10.57 14.38
N PRO A 179 1.03 11.07 13.14
CA PRO A 179 2.11 10.79 12.20
C PRO A 179 3.48 11.38 12.57
N ALA A 180 3.55 12.33 13.51
CA ALA A 180 4.84 12.82 14.02
C ALA A 180 5.66 11.73 14.71
N ARG A 181 5.02 10.64 15.17
CA ARG A 181 5.73 9.44 15.69
C ARG A 181 6.61 8.78 14.63
N MET A 182 6.12 8.70 13.39
CA MET A 182 6.92 8.22 12.26
C MET A 182 8.10 9.15 12.00
N LEU A 183 7.86 10.47 12.05
CA LEU A 183 8.90 11.46 11.82
C LEU A 183 10.05 11.32 12.82
N ILE A 184 9.78 11.09 14.11
CA ILE A 184 10.82 10.85 15.13
C ILE A 184 11.74 9.69 14.72
N ALA A 185 11.16 8.54 14.34
CA ALA A 185 11.93 7.36 13.96
C ALA A 185 12.72 7.54 12.65
N ILE A 186 12.15 8.23 11.67
CA ILE A 186 12.81 8.49 10.39
C ILE A 186 14.02 9.42 10.59
N LEU A 187 13.84 10.52 11.34
CA LEU A 187 14.92 11.47 11.61
C LEU A 187 16.05 10.84 12.44
N ASP A 188 15.76 9.84 13.26
CA ASP A 188 16.79 9.14 14.01
C ASP A 188 17.77 8.35 13.13
N LYS A 189 17.39 8.02 11.90
CA LYS A 189 18.30 7.34 10.95
C LYS A 189 19.36 8.24 10.34
N PHE A 190 19.24 9.56 10.48
CA PHE A 190 20.18 10.51 9.90
C PHE A 190 21.55 10.36 10.59
N SER A 191 22.66 10.48 9.89
CA SER A 191 23.97 10.48 10.55
C SER A 191 24.24 11.86 11.18
N MET A 192 25.12 11.93 12.20
CA MET A 192 25.51 13.25 12.74
C MET A 192 26.21 14.11 11.67
N ASP A 193 26.93 13.47 10.74
CA ASP A 193 27.54 14.14 9.59
C ASP A 193 26.46 14.71 8.67
N SER A 194 25.41 13.93 8.35
CA SER A 194 24.32 14.41 7.49
C SER A 194 23.57 15.55 8.17
N ILE A 195 23.32 15.48 9.48
CA ILE A 195 22.73 16.56 10.28
C ILE A 195 23.60 17.83 10.25
N SER A 196 24.92 17.68 10.41
CA SER A 196 25.85 18.82 10.43
C SER A 196 25.95 19.51 9.07
N LEU A 197 25.73 18.77 7.99
CA LEU A 197 25.68 19.29 6.61
C LEU A 197 24.35 19.97 6.28
N LEU A 198 23.33 19.89 7.14
CA LEU A 198 22.03 20.49 6.85
C LEU A 198 22.10 22.02 6.88
N GLN A 199 22.22 22.61 5.69
CA GLN A 199 22.29 24.07 5.49
C GLN A 199 21.02 24.80 5.92
N ALA A 200 19.91 24.08 6.09
CA ALA A 200 18.62 24.65 6.50
C ALA A 200 18.65 25.27 7.91
N PHE A 201 19.65 24.92 8.74
CA PHE A 201 19.76 25.43 10.10
C PHE A 201 21.10 26.14 10.30
N ASN A 202 21.05 27.44 10.58
CA ASN A 202 22.19 28.20 11.14
C ASN A 202 22.49 27.80 12.60
N PHE A 203 21.89 26.72 13.11
CA PHE A 203 22.03 26.22 14.46
C PHE A 203 22.76 24.90 14.46
N GLN A 204 23.86 24.84 15.20
CA GLN A 204 24.57 23.60 15.48
C GLN A 204 23.81 22.85 16.58
N PHE A 205 23.20 21.72 16.24
CA PHE A 205 22.53 20.88 17.24
C PHE A 205 23.57 20.13 18.06
N SER A 206 23.47 20.22 19.39
CA SER A 206 24.41 19.56 20.32
C SER A 206 24.37 18.04 20.23
N ASN A 207 23.23 17.47 19.87
CA ASN A 207 23.08 16.04 19.61
C ASN A 207 21.86 15.77 18.71
N LYS A 208 21.77 14.54 18.20
CA LYS A 208 20.67 14.05 17.36
C LYS A 208 19.28 14.20 18.02
N LYS A 209 19.20 14.06 19.34
CA LYS A 209 17.94 14.13 20.07
C LYS A 209 17.36 15.56 20.08
N GLU A 210 18.20 16.58 20.25
CA GLU A 210 17.81 17.98 20.11
C GLU A 210 17.38 18.31 18.67
N PHE A 211 18.11 17.78 17.68
CA PHE A 211 17.74 17.90 16.28
C PHE A 211 16.33 17.37 16.03
N ILE A 212 16.03 16.14 16.45
CA ILE A 212 14.70 15.53 16.27
C ILE A 212 13.62 16.35 17.00
N PHE A 213 13.87 16.71 18.27
CA PHE A 213 12.92 17.49 19.07
C PHE A 213 12.56 18.81 18.39
N SER A 214 13.50 19.45 17.70
CA SER A 214 13.26 20.73 17.01
C SER A 214 12.13 20.66 15.96
N PHE A 215 11.92 19.50 15.33
CA PHE A 215 10.84 19.29 14.33
C PHE A 215 9.49 18.93 14.96
N VAL A 216 9.50 18.35 16.17
CA VAL A 216 8.29 17.83 16.82
C VAL A 216 7.87 18.61 18.07
N LYS A 217 8.63 19.64 18.48
CA LYS A 217 8.35 20.49 19.67
C LYS A 217 6.99 21.19 19.63
N LYS A 218 6.43 21.41 18.44
CA LYS A 218 5.07 21.98 18.26
C LYS A 218 3.95 20.98 18.57
N TYR A 219 4.27 19.69 18.61
CA TYR A 219 3.30 18.60 18.82
C TYR A 219 3.46 17.94 20.18
N TYR A 220 4.67 17.93 20.72
CA TYR A 220 4.99 17.27 21.98
C TYR A 220 5.72 18.20 22.92
N THR A 221 5.31 18.19 24.19
CA THR A 221 6.14 18.74 25.27
C THR A 221 7.46 17.96 25.37
N ARG A 222 8.47 18.54 26.03
CA ARG A 222 9.75 17.87 26.21
C ARG A 222 9.59 16.50 26.87
N ASN A 223 8.78 16.41 27.93
CA ASN A 223 8.55 15.16 28.65
C ASN A 223 7.87 14.10 27.77
N GLN A 224 6.87 14.50 26.97
CA GLN A 224 6.22 13.58 26.01
C GLN A 224 7.21 13.05 24.97
N PHE A 225 8.03 13.93 24.41
CA PHE A 225 9.07 13.53 23.46
C PHE A 225 10.09 12.58 24.08
N GLU A 226 10.55 12.86 25.30
CA GLU A 226 11.49 12.00 26.04
C GLU A 226 10.93 10.58 26.23
N LEU A 227 9.65 10.46 26.60
CA LEU A 227 8.97 9.16 26.72
C LEU A 227 8.91 8.42 25.37
N LEU A 228 8.50 9.10 24.29
CA LEU A 228 8.43 8.51 22.95
C LEU A 228 9.80 8.08 22.42
N TYR A 229 10.82 8.92 22.62
CA TYR A 229 12.17 8.64 22.18
C TYR A 229 12.77 7.45 22.95
N ASN A 230 12.54 7.37 24.27
CA ASN A 230 12.99 6.22 25.06
C ASN A 230 12.24 4.93 24.68
N GLN A 231 10.92 5.00 24.46
CA GLN A 231 10.12 3.89 23.94
C GLN A 231 10.73 3.36 22.63
N PHE A 232 11.05 4.26 21.70
CA PHE A 232 11.66 3.94 20.42
C PHE A 232 13.05 3.32 20.57
N LYS A 233 13.93 3.90 21.40
CA LYS A 233 15.28 3.35 21.63
C LYS A 233 15.28 1.99 22.31
N GLN A 234 14.27 1.69 23.12
CA GLN A 234 14.07 0.37 23.72
C GLN A 234 13.33 -0.61 22.80
N ASN A 235 12.94 -0.18 21.58
CA ASN A 235 12.14 -0.95 20.64
C ASN A 235 10.82 -1.48 21.26
N PHE A 236 10.25 -0.76 22.24
CA PHE A 236 9.04 -1.17 22.94
C PHE A 236 7.80 -0.75 22.14
N ASN A 237 6.95 -1.72 21.77
CA ASN A 237 5.77 -1.49 20.91
C ASN A 237 6.12 -0.74 19.62
N CYS A 238 7.23 -1.11 18.99
CA CYS A 238 7.70 -0.55 17.73
C CYS A 238 7.58 -1.60 16.63
N GLN A 239 6.90 -1.27 15.54
CA GLN A 239 6.77 -2.16 14.38
C GLN A 239 7.46 -1.58 13.16
N GLU A 240 8.09 -2.42 12.36
CA GLU A 240 8.65 -2.01 11.08
C GLU A 240 7.55 -1.91 10.00
N THR A 241 7.65 -0.86 9.17
CA THR A 241 6.77 -0.64 8.03
C THR A 241 7.51 -0.17 6.78
N SER A 242 7.15 -0.73 5.63
CA SER A 242 7.51 -0.24 4.29
C SER A 242 6.36 0.54 3.63
N SER A 243 5.42 1.07 4.42
CA SER A 243 4.21 1.71 3.90
C SER A 243 4.46 3.05 3.22
N THR A 244 4.03 3.14 1.97
CA THR A 244 3.95 4.42 1.23
C THR A 244 3.06 5.42 1.94
N GLY A 245 1.91 4.96 2.45
CA GLY A 245 0.99 5.82 3.18
C GLY A 245 1.62 6.42 4.44
N ARG A 246 2.34 5.63 5.25
CA ARG A 246 3.00 6.13 6.47
C ARG A 246 4.14 7.10 6.17
N ILE A 247 4.89 6.85 5.09
CA ILE A 247 5.93 7.78 4.61
C ILE A 247 5.30 9.13 4.23
N LEU A 248 4.23 9.12 3.44
CA LEU A 248 3.57 10.35 3.02
C LEU A 248 2.83 11.06 4.16
N ASP A 249 2.31 10.32 5.15
CA ASP A 249 1.77 10.92 6.37
C ASP A 249 2.86 11.73 7.11
N ALA A 250 4.05 11.16 7.26
CA ALA A 250 5.19 11.84 7.89
C ALA A 250 5.68 13.05 7.07
N VAL A 251 5.66 12.97 5.72
CA VAL A 251 5.95 14.13 4.86
C VAL A 251 4.92 15.24 5.07
N SER A 252 3.63 14.89 5.16
CA SER A 252 2.54 15.86 5.37
C SER A 252 2.69 16.63 6.69
N VAL A 253 3.10 15.93 7.76
CA VAL A 253 3.41 16.55 9.05
C VAL A 253 4.69 17.39 9.01
N LEU A 254 5.75 16.92 8.35
CA LEU A 254 7.00 17.66 8.18
C LEU A 254 6.77 19.00 7.46
N LEU A 255 5.99 18.97 6.36
CA LEU A 255 5.66 20.16 5.57
C LEU A 255 4.53 20.99 6.17
N GLU A 256 3.95 20.55 7.29
CA GLU A 256 2.91 21.25 8.06
C GLU A 256 1.56 21.39 7.32
N PHE A 257 1.27 20.49 6.37
CA PHE A 257 -0.04 20.43 5.71
C PHE A 257 -1.10 19.70 6.55
N CYS A 258 -0.65 18.81 7.44
CA CYS A 258 -1.51 18.11 8.39
C CYS A 258 -1.04 18.37 9.84
N LYS A 259 -1.99 18.31 10.78
CA LYS A 259 -1.69 18.32 12.21
C LYS A 259 -1.14 16.96 12.65
N ASN A 260 -0.64 16.87 13.87
CA ASN A 260 -0.26 15.58 14.47
C ASN A 260 -1.46 14.82 15.07
N GLU A 261 -2.59 14.87 14.38
CA GLU A 261 -3.80 14.15 14.74
C GLU A 261 -4.59 13.92 13.46
N ARG A 262 -4.89 12.65 13.18
CA ARG A 262 -5.62 12.22 12.00
C ARG A 262 -7.11 12.06 12.33
N ASN A 263 -7.94 12.90 11.72
CA ASN A 263 -9.39 12.93 11.85
C ASN A 263 -10.11 11.85 11.02
N TYR A 264 -9.53 11.42 9.89
CA TYR A 264 -10.10 10.37 9.04
C TYR A 264 -9.02 9.58 8.27
N LYS A 265 -9.41 8.48 7.61
CA LYS A 265 -8.47 7.44 7.13
C LYS A 265 -7.34 7.93 6.18
N HIS A 266 -7.56 8.97 5.38
CA HIS A 266 -6.59 9.38 4.36
C HIS A 266 -6.13 10.83 4.52
N GLU A 267 -6.48 11.48 5.64
CA GLU A 267 -6.32 12.92 5.81
C GLU A 267 -4.92 13.47 5.49
N PRO A 268 -3.82 12.92 6.03
CA PRO A 268 -2.51 13.53 5.79
C PRO A 268 -2.12 13.45 4.31
N ILE A 269 -2.46 12.36 3.62
CA ILE A 269 -2.16 12.12 2.21
C ILE A 269 -3.04 13.00 1.32
N ASP A 270 -4.34 13.09 1.61
CA ASP A 270 -5.28 13.93 0.87
C ASP A 270 -4.89 15.42 0.97
N LEU A 271 -4.49 15.87 2.17
CA LEU A 271 -4.00 17.23 2.38
C LEU A 271 -2.66 17.46 1.68
N LEU A 272 -1.74 16.48 1.70
CA LEU A 272 -0.47 16.57 0.99
C LEU A 272 -0.68 16.71 -0.52
N GLU A 273 -1.52 15.86 -1.10
CA GLU A 273 -1.86 15.89 -2.53
C GLU A 273 -2.56 17.20 -2.90
N LYS A 274 -3.57 17.62 -2.13
CA LYS A 274 -4.32 18.86 -2.38
C LYS A 274 -3.45 20.11 -2.36
N ASN A 275 -2.44 20.15 -1.48
CA ASN A 275 -1.52 21.28 -1.36
C ASN A 275 -0.31 21.17 -2.28
N SER A 276 -0.18 20.12 -3.08
CA SER A 276 0.91 19.98 -4.04
C SER A 276 0.73 20.92 -5.22
N CYS A 277 1.84 21.41 -5.77
CA CYS A 277 1.81 22.14 -7.04
C CYS A 277 1.50 21.20 -8.21
N VAL A 278 0.88 21.74 -9.27
CA VAL A 278 0.76 21.03 -10.55
C VAL A 278 2.17 20.66 -11.01
N PRO A 279 2.44 19.39 -11.36
CA PRO A 279 3.68 19.05 -12.03
C PRO A 279 3.67 19.77 -13.38
N CYS A 280 4.34 20.92 -13.50
CA CYS A 280 4.49 21.60 -14.79
C CYS A 280 5.07 20.59 -15.78
N GLY A 281 4.50 20.54 -16.99
CA GLY A 281 4.61 19.44 -17.94
C GLY A 281 6.00 18.81 -18.03
N MET A 282 6.02 17.50 -18.29
CA MET A 282 7.21 16.63 -18.43
C MET A 282 8.25 17.08 -19.49
N GLY A 283 8.19 18.31 -19.99
CA GLY A 283 9.08 18.91 -21.00
C GLY A 283 9.70 20.27 -20.65
N SER A 284 9.45 20.87 -19.47
CA SER A 284 10.11 22.14 -19.10
C SER A 284 10.57 22.16 -17.63
N GLY A 285 11.81 21.70 -17.39
CA GLY A 285 12.60 22.05 -16.19
C GLY A 285 12.15 21.50 -14.83
N PHE A 286 10.93 20.93 -14.70
CA PHE A 286 10.48 20.18 -13.53
C PHE A 286 10.89 18.70 -13.63
N GLY A 287 12.19 18.44 -13.79
CA GLY A 287 12.75 17.17 -13.32
C GLY A 287 12.56 17.12 -11.81
N ALA A 288 12.23 15.96 -11.24
CA ALA A 288 12.36 15.82 -9.80
C ALA A 288 13.79 16.23 -9.46
N CYS A 289 13.97 17.29 -8.67
CA CYS A 289 15.32 17.76 -8.33
C CYS A 289 16.07 16.77 -7.41
N VAL A 290 15.49 15.59 -7.16
CA VAL A 290 16.02 14.50 -6.36
C VAL A 290 15.96 13.24 -7.20
N GLU A 291 17.12 12.70 -7.53
CA GLU A 291 17.20 11.36 -8.11
C GLU A 291 16.88 10.33 -7.01
N PRO A 292 15.98 9.37 -7.27
CA PRO A 292 15.67 8.32 -6.31
C PRO A 292 16.90 7.51 -5.90
N CYS A 293 17.17 7.44 -4.59
CA CYS A 293 18.25 6.65 -4.05
C CYS A 293 17.77 5.22 -3.76
N GLN A 294 18.46 4.22 -4.28
CA GLN A 294 18.14 2.80 -4.07
C GLN A 294 19.38 2.03 -3.63
N THR A 295 19.19 1.04 -2.78
CA THR A 295 20.22 0.08 -2.39
C THR A 295 19.75 -1.34 -2.69
N ILE A 296 20.65 -2.32 -2.61
CA ILE A 296 20.31 -3.74 -2.73
C ILE A 296 20.67 -4.41 -1.41
N GLN A 297 19.70 -5.10 -0.82
CA GLN A 297 19.87 -5.91 0.38
C GLN A 297 19.11 -7.22 0.21
N ASP A 298 19.73 -8.36 0.54
CA ASP A 298 19.14 -9.69 0.42
C ASP A 298 18.50 -9.97 -0.96
N SER A 299 19.18 -9.57 -2.03
CA SER A 299 18.71 -9.66 -3.43
C SER A 299 17.42 -8.88 -3.74
N LYS A 300 17.03 -7.93 -2.89
CA LYS A 300 15.89 -7.03 -3.10
C LYS A 300 16.37 -5.60 -3.23
N PHE A 301 15.73 -4.84 -4.11
CA PHE A 301 15.94 -3.39 -4.18
C PHE A 301 15.19 -2.69 -3.05
N ILE A 302 15.83 -1.71 -2.43
CA ILE A 302 15.24 -0.89 -1.37
C ILE A 302 15.29 0.57 -1.82
N LEU A 303 14.11 1.19 -2.00
CA LEU A 303 14.01 2.64 -2.22
C LEU A 303 14.21 3.36 -0.88
N GLN A 304 15.32 4.11 -0.77
CA GLN A 304 15.71 4.80 0.45
C GLN A 304 14.78 5.97 0.71
N THR A 305 13.94 5.86 1.74
CA THR A 305 12.98 6.93 2.08
C THR A 305 13.61 7.92 3.04
N THR A 306 14.57 7.51 3.87
CA THR A 306 15.39 8.42 4.70
C THR A 306 16.06 9.50 3.86
N TYR A 307 16.61 9.13 2.69
CA TYR A 307 17.23 10.08 1.75
C TYR A 307 16.24 11.17 1.26
N LEU A 308 14.98 10.79 1.03
CA LEU A 308 13.94 11.76 0.69
C LEU A 308 13.75 12.78 1.83
N PHE A 309 13.73 12.35 3.09
CA PHE A 309 13.58 13.27 4.23
C PHE A 309 14.80 14.19 4.39
N GLU A 310 16.02 13.69 4.17
CA GLU A 310 17.23 14.52 4.17
C GLU A 310 17.13 15.64 3.13
N TYR A 311 16.69 15.30 1.91
CA TYR A 311 16.46 16.31 0.88
C TYR A 311 15.36 17.30 1.27
N LEU A 312 14.21 16.83 1.76
CA LEU A 312 13.09 17.69 2.13
C LEU A 312 13.52 18.70 3.22
N ILE A 313 14.23 18.23 4.25
CA ILE A 313 14.72 19.08 5.34
C ILE A 313 15.70 20.14 4.85
N ASN A 314 16.67 19.74 4.02
CA ASN A 314 17.63 20.68 3.41
C ASN A 314 16.95 21.78 2.60
N ASN A 315 15.77 21.50 2.07
CA ASN A 315 15.05 22.40 1.18
C ASN A 315 13.80 23.03 1.82
N LEU A 316 13.62 22.96 3.15
CA LEU A 316 12.45 23.54 3.84
C LEU A 316 12.32 25.06 3.67
N HIS A 317 13.40 25.76 3.31
CA HIS A 317 13.39 27.17 2.97
C HIS A 317 12.71 27.47 1.62
N ARG A 318 12.44 26.44 0.80
CA ARG A 318 11.74 26.55 -0.49
C ARG A 318 10.23 26.41 -0.31
N ASP A 319 9.49 26.58 -1.40
CA ASP A 319 8.04 26.38 -1.41
C ASP A 319 7.66 24.94 -1.02
N LYS A 320 6.92 24.82 0.09
CA LYS A 320 6.42 23.55 0.64
C LYS A 320 5.51 22.82 -0.33
N LYS A 321 4.74 23.54 -1.16
CA LYS A 321 3.86 22.91 -2.15
C LYS A 321 4.66 22.17 -3.22
N ARG A 322 5.79 22.75 -3.65
CA ARG A 322 6.76 22.10 -4.53
C ARG A 322 7.40 20.88 -3.86
N LEU A 323 7.76 20.96 -2.58
CA LEU A 323 8.33 19.83 -1.83
C LEU A 323 7.34 18.66 -1.72
N ALA A 324 6.05 18.94 -1.51
CA ALA A 324 5.00 17.92 -1.49
C ALA A 324 4.89 17.19 -2.84
N THR A 325 4.94 17.92 -3.95
CA THR A 325 4.97 17.33 -5.30
C THR A 325 6.21 16.45 -5.48
N ILE A 326 7.38 16.93 -5.05
CA ILE A 326 8.66 16.18 -5.14
C ILE A 326 8.59 14.88 -4.35
N ALA A 327 8.06 14.88 -3.13
CA ALA A 327 7.99 13.68 -2.30
C ALA A 327 7.14 12.57 -2.94
N GLN A 328 5.99 12.93 -3.52
CA GLN A 328 5.13 11.96 -4.22
C GLN A 328 5.78 11.47 -5.52
N LEU A 329 6.42 12.36 -6.28
CA LEU A 329 7.14 11.98 -7.51
C LEU A 329 8.38 11.12 -7.22
N TYR A 330 9.10 11.37 -6.12
CA TYR A 330 10.25 10.57 -5.70
C TYR A 330 9.87 9.10 -5.54
N ILE A 331 8.75 8.83 -4.87
CA ILE A 331 8.24 7.45 -4.70
C ILE A 331 7.86 6.85 -6.05
N ALA A 332 7.08 7.58 -6.86
CA ALA A 332 6.62 7.09 -8.15
C ALA A 332 7.78 6.80 -9.13
N GLN A 333 8.77 7.70 -9.16
CA GLN A 333 9.98 7.58 -9.98
C GLN A 333 10.87 6.45 -9.50
N GLY A 334 11.18 6.40 -8.20
CA GLY A 334 12.06 5.38 -7.63
C GLY A 334 11.52 3.98 -7.83
N LEU A 335 10.22 3.76 -7.62
CA LEU A 335 9.59 2.46 -7.89
C LEU A 335 9.70 2.08 -9.37
N TYR A 336 9.52 3.04 -10.29
CA TYR A 336 9.64 2.78 -11.73
C TYR A 336 11.09 2.54 -12.18
N GLU A 337 12.06 3.23 -11.57
CA GLU A 337 13.49 3.03 -11.83
C GLU A 337 13.97 1.67 -11.34
N ILE A 338 13.55 1.24 -10.15
CA ILE A 338 13.79 -0.13 -9.67
C ILE A 338 13.31 -1.14 -10.71
N ILE A 339 12.13 -0.94 -11.30
CA ILE A 339 11.60 -1.84 -12.33
C ILE A 339 12.47 -1.86 -13.59
N LYS A 340 13.03 -0.71 -13.99
CA LYS A 340 14.00 -0.66 -15.10
C LYS A 340 15.27 -1.44 -14.78
N ASN A 341 15.75 -1.36 -13.54
CA ASN A 341 16.94 -2.08 -13.08
C ASN A 341 16.69 -3.57 -12.91
N LEU A 342 15.46 -3.96 -12.59
CA LEU A 342 14.99 -5.35 -12.53
C LEU A 342 14.85 -6.01 -13.92
N LYS A 343 15.18 -5.35 -15.04
CA LYS A 343 15.10 -5.93 -16.39
C LYS A 343 16.40 -6.69 -16.76
N PRO A 344 16.45 -8.03 -16.71
CA PRO A 344 17.46 -8.77 -17.47
C PRO A 344 17.32 -8.46 -18.96
N LYS A 345 18.44 -8.40 -19.69
CA LYS A 345 18.47 -8.24 -21.17
C LYS A 345 17.60 -9.24 -21.93
N ASN A 346 17.22 -10.37 -21.31
CA ASN A 346 16.40 -11.44 -21.89
C ASN A 346 14.98 -11.56 -21.30
N TYR A 347 14.55 -10.62 -20.44
CA TYR A 347 13.25 -10.66 -19.78
C TYR A 347 12.26 -9.74 -20.51
N ASN A 348 11.42 -10.32 -21.35
CA ASN A 348 10.41 -9.56 -22.10
C ASN A 348 9.24 -9.19 -21.15
N LEU A 349 9.44 -8.13 -20.37
CA LEU A 349 8.42 -7.56 -19.50
C LEU A 349 7.32 -6.94 -20.35
N LYS A 350 6.20 -7.65 -20.45
CA LYS A 350 5.07 -7.23 -21.29
C LYS A 350 4.22 -6.16 -20.62
N ILE A 351 3.99 -6.26 -19.30
CA ILE A 351 3.03 -5.39 -18.58
C ILE A 351 3.48 -5.15 -17.13
N ILE A 352 3.31 -3.90 -16.68
CA ILE A 352 3.49 -3.46 -15.29
C ILE A 352 2.12 -3.03 -14.76
N PHE A 353 1.77 -3.46 -13.57
CA PHE A 353 0.54 -3.12 -12.87
C PHE A 353 0.84 -2.27 -11.64
N PHE A 354 -0.02 -1.31 -11.31
CA PHE A 354 0.03 -0.57 -10.06
C PHE A 354 -1.33 -0.61 -9.35
N ALA A 355 -1.31 -1.00 -8.09
CA ALA A 355 -2.49 -1.27 -7.26
C ALA A 355 -2.26 -0.83 -5.80
N GLY A 356 -3.30 -0.98 -4.97
CA GLY A 356 -3.32 -0.54 -3.57
C GLY A 356 -3.89 0.87 -3.42
N GLY A 357 -4.17 1.28 -2.17
CA GLY A 357 -4.82 2.56 -1.88
C GLY A 357 -4.13 3.78 -2.51
N MET A 358 -2.80 3.77 -2.67
CA MET A 358 -2.04 4.88 -3.26
C MET A 358 -2.19 5.01 -4.77
N ALA A 359 -2.82 4.04 -5.44
CA ALA A 359 -3.22 4.20 -6.84
C ALA A 359 -4.29 5.28 -7.04
N ASN A 360 -4.96 5.71 -5.96
CA ASN A 360 -5.90 6.84 -5.98
C ASN A 360 -5.18 8.21 -5.95
N ASN A 361 -3.90 8.25 -5.52
CA ASN A 361 -3.13 9.48 -5.52
C ASN A 361 -2.83 9.93 -6.96
N LYS A 362 -3.29 11.12 -7.36
CA LYS A 362 -3.23 11.54 -8.77
C LYS A 362 -1.82 11.83 -9.23
N ILE A 363 -0.93 12.30 -8.35
CA ILE A 363 0.46 12.62 -8.73
C ILE A 363 1.22 11.33 -9.04
N ILE A 364 1.17 10.35 -8.14
CA ILE A 364 1.82 9.05 -8.32
C ILE A 364 1.21 8.32 -9.52
N SER A 365 -0.12 8.21 -9.58
CA SER A 365 -0.81 7.47 -10.64
C SER A 365 -0.62 8.11 -12.02
N SER A 366 -0.64 9.45 -12.13
CA SER A 366 -0.41 10.14 -13.42
C SER A 366 1.01 9.92 -13.92
N TYR A 367 2.01 9.99 -13.02
CA TYR A 367 3.39 9.68 -13.39
C TYR A 367 3.51 8.24 -13.90
N LEU A 368 3.01 7.25 -13.16
CA LEU A 368 3.12 5.84 -13.56
C LEU A 368 2.34 5.53 -14.85
N LYS A 369 1.13 6.10 -15.02
CA LYS A 369 0.36 6.00 -16.28
C LYS A 369 1.13 6.55 -17.47
N SER A 370 1.82 7.68 -17.33
CA SER A 370 2.65 8.27 -18.39
C SER A 370 3.80 7.33 -18.85
N LYS A 371 4.18 6.38 -18.00
CA LYS A 371 5.21 5.37 -18.28
C LYS A 371 4.65 4.04 -18.77
N GLY A 372 3.35 3.97 -19.06
CA GLY A 372 2.67 2.77 -19.55
C GLY A 372 2.31 1.76 -18.46
N VAL A 373 2.32 2.15 -17.18
CA VAL A 373 1.88 1.29 -16.08
C VAL A 373 0.35 1.25 -16.04
N TYR A 374 -0.22 0.05 -15.97
CA TYR A 374 -1.67 -0.14 -15.91
C TYR A 374 -2.19 0.01 -14.48
N ILE A 375 -3.30 0.74 -14.33
CA ILE A 375 -4.00 0.98 -13.07
C ILE A 375 -5.49 0.72 -13.31
N ASN A 376 -6.18 0.20 -12.30
CA ASN A 376 -7.61 -0.06 -12.38
C ASN A 376 -8.45 1.19 -12.60
N THR A 377 -9.60 0.97 -13.23
CA THR A 377 -10.57 2.00 -13.60
C THR A 377 -12.02 1.62 -13.30
N LYS A 378 -12.35 0.32 -13.31
CA LYS A 378 -13.70 -0.21 -13.06
C LYS A 378 -13.82 -0.80 -11.66
N ILE A 379 -12.80 -1.53 -11.22
CA ILE A 379 -12.66 -2.06 -9.87
C ILE A 379 -11.90 -1.02 -9.04
N PRO A 380 -12.34 -0.69 -7.82
CA PRO A 380 -11.59 0.21 -6.95
C PRO A 380 -10.15 -0.28 -6.74
N SER A 381 -9.17 0.62 -6.78
CA SER A 381 -7.75 0.24 -6.68
C SER A 381 -7.28 -0.08 -5.25
N GLY A 382 -8.01 0.42 -4.23
CA GLY A 382 -7.75 0.15 -2.82
C GLY A 382 -8.55 -1.03 -2.27
N ASP A 383 -8.75 -1.05 -0.95
CA ASP A 383 -9.34 -2.19 -0.22
C ASP A 383 -10.73 -2.61 -0.70
N ALA A 384 -11.51 -1.65 -1.20
CA ALA A 384 -12.80 -1.92 -1.87
C ALA A 384 -12.69 -2.91 -3.05
N GLY A 385 -11.52 -3.08 -3.67
CA GLY A 385 -11.29 -4.03 -4.76
C GLY A 385 -10.65 -5.36 -4.33
N LEU A 386 -10.39 -5.55 -3.02
CA LEU A 386 -9.56 -6.65 -2.54
C LEU A 386 -10.22 -8.02 -2.71
N SER A 387 -11.54 -8.15 -2.43
CA SER A 387 -12.23 -9.44 -2.56
C SER A 387 -12.25 -9.94 -4.02
N PHE A 388 -12.33 -9.02 -4.98
CA PHE A 388 -12.25 -9.35 -6.40
C PHE A 388 -10.85 -9.91 -6.72
N GLY A 389 -9.80 -9.25 -6.24
CA GLY A 389 -8.43 -9.70 -6.38
C GLY A 389 -8.14 -11.05 -5.73
N GLN A 390 -8.72 -11.33 -4.54
CA GLN A 390 -8.62 -12.63 -3.88
C GLN A 390 -9.13 -13.77 -4.78
N ILE A 391 -10.28 -13.58 -5.44
CA ILE A 391 -10.81 -14.57 -6.39
C ILE A 391 -9.88 -14.76 -7.59
N VAL A 392 -9.45 -13.66 -8.22
CA VAL A 392 -8.60 -13.75 -9.40
C VAL A 392 -7.27 -14.43 -9.06
N PHE A 393 -6.69 -14.12 -7.90
CA PHE A 393 -5.52 -14.81 -7.39
C PHE A 393 -5.76 -16.31 -7.23
N TYR A 394 -6.86 -16.70 -6.58
CA TYR A 394 -7.21 -18.10 -6.40
C TYR A 394 -7.33 -18.84 -7.74
N LEU A 395 -8.04 -18.25 -8.71
CA LEU A 395 -8.23 -18.83 -10.05
C LEU A 395 -6.92 -19.02 -10.84
N PHE A 396 -5.88 -18.23 -10.55
CA PHE A 396 -4.56 -18.38 -11.14
C PHE A 396 -3.69 -19.38 -10.39
N ASN A 397 -3.91 -19.57 -9.09
CA ASN A 397 -3.03 -20.35 -8.23
C ASN A 397 -3.48 -21.82 -8.08
N PHE A 398 -4.77 -22.10 -8.20
CA PHE A 398 -5.38 -23.43 -8.02
C PHE A 398 -6.27 -23.80 -9.20
#